data_AF-D4B0N6-F1
#
_entry.id   AF-D4B0N6-F1
#
_cell.length_a   1.000
_cell.length_b   1.000
_cell.length_c   1.000
_cell.angle_alpha   90.00
_cell.angle_beta   90.00
_cell.angle_gamma   90.00
#
_symmetry.space_group_name_H-M   'P 1'
#
loop_
_entity.id
_entity.type
_entity.pdbx_description
1 polymer ?
#
loop_
_entity_poly.entity_id
_entity_poly.type
_entity_poly.pdbx_seq_one_letter_code
_entity_poly.pdbx_strand_id
1 'polypeptide(L)'
;MGFAINKVLTGYIIADLLFLLGGIILLLGSRLGEASLHHERNVENVMRSLLIPRCPIIPSLANAICVFAAFLCSIPVIVFPQNGIWLRLHGWLLVFSGIFTLSLGLSVWYEALRTRSTLQPMWSRETGDIQGLLQKKKPGCIGPMSDYAFSFFGNISTATFGIVAIDAILLLCVAMLFKDRKDRTRYRLIDEKYELGMRQT
;
A
#
# COMPACT_ATOMS: atom_id res chain seq x y z
N MET A 1 2.20 35.94 -4.52
CA MET A 1 2.07 34.80 -5.47
C MET A 1 0.92 33.93 -4.99
N GLY A 2 -0.25 34.03 -5.62
CA GLY A 2 -1.41 33.22 -5.24
C GLY A 2 -1.21 31.76 -5.63
N PHE A 3 -1.52 30.85 -4.71
CA PHE A 3 -1.56 29.41 -4.95
C PHE A 3 -2.71 29.08 -5.92
N ALA A 4 -2.42 29.04 -7.23
CA ALA A 4 -3.43 28.71 -8.23
C ALA A 4 -3.62 27.19 -8.31
N ILE A 5 -4.68 26.69 -7.69
CA ILE A 5 -5.09 25.28 -7.77
C ILE A 5 -5.53 24.99 -9.20
N ASN A 6 -4.75 24.15 -9.91
CA ASN A 6 -5.13 23.63 -11.22
C ASN A 6 -5.70 22.21 -11.09
N LYS A 7 -6.43 21.76 -12.11
CA LYS A 7 -7.06 20.42 -12.11
C LYS A 7 -6.04 19.28 -11.91
N VAL A 8 -4.82 19.47 -12.41
CA VAL A 8 -3.71 18.50 -12.27
C VAL A 8 -3.25 18.38 -10.81
N LEU A 9 -3.06 19.50 -10.11
CA LEU A 9 -2.69 19.53 -8.70
C LEU A 9 -3.82 18.96 -7.83
N THR A 10 -5.08 19.25 -8.14
CA THR A 10 -6.23 18.65 -7.45
C THR A 10 -6.22 17.13 -7.59
N GLY A 11 -6.01 16.61 -8.80
CA GLY A 11 -5.92 15.16 -9.05
C GLY A 11 -4.77 14.51 -8.26
N TYR A 12 -3.60 15.17 -8.24
CA TYR A 12 -2.46 14.73 -7.42
C TYR A 12 -2.80 14.68 -5.92
N ILE A 13 -3.42 15.73 -5.36
CA ILE A 13 -3.78 15.77 -3.94
C ILE A 13 -4.77 14.67 -3.59
N ILE A 14 -5.78 14.43 -4.44
CA ILE A 14 -6.76 13.36 -4.20
C ILE A 14 -6.08 11.99 -4.23
N ALA A 15 -5.21 11.74 -5.21
CA ALA A 15 -4.46 10.49 -5.29
C ALA A 15 -3.52 10.30 -4.09
N ASP A 16 -2.88 11.38 -3.62
CA ASP A 16 -1.98 11.36 -2.45
C ASP A 16 -2.73 11.04 -1.15
N LEU A 17 -3.96 11.54 -0.99
CA LEU A 17 -4.84 11.18 0.13
C LEU A 17 -5.30 9.72 0.07
N LEU A 18 -5.59 9.19 -1.12
CA LEU A 18 -5.91 7.77 -1.29
C LEU A 18 -4.71 6.87 -0.99
N PHE A 19 -3.50 7.30 -1.36
CA PHE A 19 -2.26 6.62 -1.02
C PHE A 19 -2.04 6.59 0.50
N LEU A 20 -2.27 7.71 1.18
CA LEU A 20 -2.24 7.78 2.65
C LEU A 20 -3.26 6.81 3.29
N LEU A 21 -4.47 6.71 2.74
CA LEU A 21 -5.47 5.74 3.19
C LEU A 21 -4.94 4.30 3.10
N GLY A 22 -4.26 3.96 2.01
CA GLY A 22 -3.58 2.67 1.85
C GLY A 22 -2.54 2.42 2.95
N GLY A 23 -1.73 3.42 3.27
CA GLY A 23 -0.77 3.38 4.38
C GLY A 23 -1.43 3.15 5.76
N ILE A 24 -2.57 3.80 6.02
CA ILE A 24 -3.35 3.59 7.24
C ILE A 24 -3.88 2.15 7.30
N ILE A 25 -4.38 1.61 6.19
CA ILE A 25 -4.86 0.22 6.12
C ILE A 25 -3.72 -0.76 6.43
N LEU A 26 -2.52 -0.56 5.85
CA LEU A 26 -1.34 -1.41 6.12
C LEU A 26 -0.93 -1.34 7.59
N LEU A 27 -0.88 -0.13 8.16
CA LEU A 27 -0.53 0.08 9.56
C LEU A 27 -1.52 -0.62 10.50
N LEU A 28 -2.82 -0.40 10.29
CA LEU A 28 -3.88 -1.02 11.09
C LEU A 28 -3.86 -2.54 10.94
N GLY A 29 -3.71 -3.05 9.71
CA GLY A 29 -3.59 -4.47 9.43
C GLY A 29 -2.44 -5.12 10.19
N SER A 30 -1.26 -4.48 10.19
CA SER A 30 -0.10 -4.95 10.95
C SER A 30 -0.37 -4.95 12.46
N ARG A 31 -0.88 -3.86 13.03
CA ARG A 31 -1.14 -3.77 14.47
C ARG A 31 -2.24 -4.73 14.95
N LEU A 32 -3.31 -4.88 14.16
CA LEU A 32 -4.37 -5.85 14.46
C LEU A 32 -3.87 -7.28 14.33
N GLY A 33 -2.96 -7.55 13.39
CA GLY A 33 -2.27 -8.83 13.26
C GLY A 33 -1.45 -9.16 14.50
N GLU A 34 -0.61 -8.22 14.96
CA GLU A 34 0.19 -8.37 16.19
C GLU A 34 -0.69 -8.59 17.42
N ALA A 35 -1.73 -7.78 17.60
CA ALA A 35 -2.66 -7.93 18.72
C ALA A 35 -3.34 -9.31 18.75
N SER A 36 -3.61 -9.88 17.58
CA SER A 36 -4.22 -11.21 17.46
C SER A 36 -3.27 -12.36 17.83
N LEU A 37 -1.95 -12.15 17.80
CA LEU A 37 -0.96 -13.16 18.20
C LEU A 37 -0.92 -13.35 19.73
N HIS A 38 -1.23 -12.30 20.49
CA HIS A 38 -1.21 -12.33 21.95
C HIS A 38 -2.56 -12.72 22.57
N HIS A 39 -3.61 -12.83 21.76
CA HIS A 39 -4.94 -13.14 22.26
C HIS A 39 -5.10 -14.64 22.52
N GLU A 40 -5.83 -14.99 23.59
CA GLU A 40 -6.09 -16.39 23.92
C GLU A 40 -6.90 -17.07 22.81
N ARG A 41 -6.50 -18.30 22.46
CA ARG A 41 -7.12 -19.04 21.36
C ARG A 41 -8.46 -19.62 21.80
N ASN A 42 -9.51 -19.24 21.08
CA ASN A 42 -10.87 -19.71 21.30
C ASN A 42 -11.47 -20.24 19.99
N VAL A 43 -12.65 -20.86 20.06
CA VAL A 43 -13.31 -21.47 18.91
C VAL A 43 -13.57 -20.45 17.78
N GLU A 44 -13.70 -19.17 18.09
CA GLU A 44 -13.99 -18.12 17.10
C GLU A 44 -12.76 -17.66 16.32
N ASN A 45 -11.62 -17.51 16.99
CA ASN A 45 -10.40 -16.92 16.44
C ASN A 45 -9.31 -17.94 16.10
N VAL A 46 -9.46 -19.22 16.51
CA VAL A 46 -8.40 -20.23 16.41
C VAL A 46 -7.86 -20.40 14.99
N MET A 47 -8.74 -20.37 13.98
CA MET A 47 -8.33 -20.50 12.58
C MET A 47 -7.52 -19.29 12.10
N ARG A 48 -7.93 -18.07 12.49
CA ARG A 48 -7.22 -16.84 12.14
C ARG A 48 -5.86 -16.79 12.84
N SER A 49 -5.81 -17.15 14.12
CA SER A 49 -4.58 -17.20 14.92
C SER A 49 -3.53 -18.15 14.32
N LEU A 50 -3.97 -19.25 13.68
CA LEU A 50 -3.09 -20.19 12.98
C LEU A 50 -2.49 -19.61 11.68
N LEU A 51 -3.23 -18.73 10.98
CA LEU A 51 -2.84 -18.21 9.67
C LEU A 51 -2.03 -16.90 9.74
N ILE A 52 -2.30 -16.06 10.75
CA ILE A 52 -1.63 -14.77 10.94
C ILE A 52 -0.09 -14.86 10.95
N PRO A 53 0.56 -15.86 11.58
CA PRO A 53 2.02 -15.99 11.58
C PRO A 53 2.66 -16.13 10.20
N ARG A 54 1.89 -16.50 9.16
CA ARG A 54 2.35 -16.58 7.76
C ARG A 54 2.25 -15.24 7.03
N CYS A 55 1.53 -14.28 7.57
CA CYS A 55 1.43 -12.96 6.97
C CYS A 55 2.70 -12.15 7.25
N PRO A 56 3.17 -11.32 6.29
CA PRO A 56 4.35 -10.48 6.45
C PRO A 56 4.04 -9.23 7.30
N ILE A 57 3.76 -9.41 8.60
CA ILE A 57 3.32 -8.34 9.51
C ILE A 57 4.40 -7.26 9.69
N ILE A 58 5.64 -7.67 10.00
CA ILE A 58 6.77 -6.77 10.23
C ILE A 58 7.14 -6.03 8.93
N PRO A 59 7.30 -6.69 7.77
CA PRO A 59 7.49 -5.99 6.50
C PRO A 59 6.34 -5.03 6.15
N SER A 60 5.09 -5.40 6.42
CA SER A 60 3.92 -4.52 6.21
C SER A 60 3.99 -3.27 7.09
N LEU A 61 4.42 -3.39 8.34
CA LEU A 61 4.63 -2.26 9.23
C LEU A 61 5.73 -1.32 8.70
N ALA A 62 6.84 -1.88 8.23
CA ALA A 62 7.92 -1.11 7.61
C ALA A 62 7.44 -0.34 6.38
N ASN A 63 6.65 -0.98 5.51
CA ASN A 63 6.09 -0.32 4.34
C ASN A 63 5.15 0.82 4.69
N ALA A 64 4.31 0.64 5.72
CA ALA A 64 3.42 1.69 6.21
C ALA A 64 4.24 2.94 6.62
N ILE A 65 5.35 2.76 7.34
CA ILE A 65 6.24 3.88 7.71
C ILE A 65 6.78 4.59 6.47
N CYS A 66 7.20 3.84 5.44
CA CYS A 66 7.64 4.42 4.17
C CYS A 66 6.54 5.23 3.47
N VAL A 67 5.29 4.75 3.47
CA VAL A 67 4.13 5.46 2.92
C VAL A 67 3.90 6.79 3.66
N PHE A 68 3.93 6.79 5.00
CA PHE A 68 3.80 8.03 5.78
C PHE A 68 4.95 9.00 5.51
N ALA A 69 6.19 8.52 5.38
CA ALA A 69 7.33 9.35 5.02
C ALA A 69 7.19 9.94 3.61
N ALA A 70 6.71 9.15 2.64
CA ALA A 70 6.44 9.61 1.29
C ALA A 70 5.33 10.67 1.26
N PHE A 71 4.27 10.51 2.06
CA PHE A 71 3.22 11.51 2.25
C PHE A 71 3.76 12.80 2.90
N LEU A 72 4.60 12.72 3.92
CA LEU A 72 5.24 13.93 4.48
C LEU A 72 6.11 14.65 3.43
N CYS A 73 6.75 13.89 2.54
CA CYS A 73 7.50 14.44 1.41
C CYS A 73 6.60 15.09 0.33
N SER A 74 5.28 14.84 0.32
CA SER A 74 4.33 15.48 -0.59
C SER A 74 4.03 16.94 -0.18
N ILE A 75 4.14 17.28 1.11
CA ILE A 75 3.85 18.62 1.61
C ILE A 75 4.79 19.68 0.96
N PRO A 76 6.13 19.50 0.96
CA PRO A 76 7.03 20.41 0.25
C PRO A 76 6.78 20.46 -1.26
N VAL A 77 6.31 19.37 -1.87
CA VAL A 77 5.95 19.35 -3.30
C VAL A 77 4.84 20.36 -3.57
N ILE A 78 3.83 20.42 -2.71
CA ILE A 78 2.69 21.32 -2.84
C ILE A 78 3.09 22.77 -2.51
N VAL A 79 3.82 22.98 -1.40
CA VAL A 79 4.18 24.31 -0.91
C VAL A 79 5.23 25.01 -1.80
N PHE A 80 6.18 24.25 -2.36
CA PHE A 80 7.29 24.80 -3.15
C PHE A 80 7.25 24.35 -4.62
N PRO A 81 6.29 24.83 -5.44
CA PRO A 81 6.12 24.38 -6.81
C PRO A 81 7.29 24.72 -7.74
N GLN A 82 8.08 25.74 -7.40
CA GLN A 82 9.28 26.15 -8.16
C GLN A 82 10.44 25.15 -8.00
N ASN A 83 10.50 24.40 -6.89
CA ASN A 83 11.59 23.47 -6.62
C ASN A 83 11.22 22.05 -7.10
N GLY A 84 11.85 21.61 -8.18
CA GLY A 84 11.62 20.29 -8.77
C GLY A 84 12.24 19.11 -8.00
N ILE A 85 13.12 19.37 -7.02
CA ILE A 85 13.85 18.31 -6.29
C ILE A 85 12.89 17.47 -5.45
N TRP A 86 11.99 18.12 -4.72
CA TRP A 86 10.98 17.44 -3.88
C TRP A 86 10.06 16.53 -4.68
N LEU A 87 9.67 16.96 -5.89
CA LEU A 87 8.80 16.17 -6.77
C LEU A 87 9.51 14.92 -7.28
N ARG A 88 10.82 15.01 -7.58
CA ARG A 88 11.64 13.85 -7.96
C ARG A 88 11.84 12.90 -6.79
N LEU A 89 12.14 13.42 -5.60
CA LEU A 89 12.33 12.61 -4.40
C LEU A 89 11.04 11.84 -4.05
N HIS A 90 9.91 12.53 -4.00
CA HIS A 90 8.61 11.91 -3.76
C HIS A 90 8.29 10.85 -4.82
N GLY A 91 8.54 11.13 -6.11
CA GLY A 91 8.39 10.14 -7.18
C GLY A 91 9.24 8.87 -6.98
N TRP A 92 10.51 8.99 -6.60
CA TRP A 92 11.37 7.84 -6.31
C TRP A 92 10.93 7.06 -5.06
N LEU A 93 10.47 7.76 -4.01
CA LEU A 93 9.91 7.11 -2.82
C LEU A 93 8.65 6.30 -3.15
N LEU A 94 7.79 6.80 -4.03
CA LEU A 94 6.60 6.07 -4.49
C LEU A 94 6.96 4.83 -5.30
N VAL A 95 7.98 4.90 -6.16
CA VAL A 95 8.48 3.71 -6.89
C VAL A 95 8.95 2.65 -5.92
N PHE A 96 9.76 3.04 -4.93
CA PHE A 96 10.25 2.12 -3.90
C PHE A 96 9.08 1.50 -3.11
N SER A 97 8.14 2.33 -2.66
CA SER A 97 6.93 1.90 -1.94
C SER A 97 6.10 0.93 -2.78
N GLY A 98 5.84 1.24 -4.05
CA GLY A 98 5.05 0.39 -4.93
C GLY A 98 5.66 -0.98 -5.16
N ILE A 99 6.98 -1.06 -5.35
CA ILE A 99 7.70 -2.35 -5.47
C ILE A 99 7.61 -3.14 -4.15
N PHE A 100 7.76 -2.47 -3.01
CA PHE A 100 7.64 -3.09 -1.71
C PHE A 100 6.23 -3.64 -1.48
N THR A 101 5.19 -2.83 -1.68
CA THR A 101 3.78 -3.23 -1.55
C THR A 101 3.44 -4.39 -2.49
N LEU A 102 3.95 -4.37 -3.73
CA LEU A 102 3.77 -5.46 -4.68
C LEU A 102 4.39 -6.77 -4.19
N SER A 103 5.59 -6.70 -3.61
CA SER A 103 6.28 -7.86 -3.02
C SER A 103 5.48 -8.45 -1.86
N LEU A 104 4.89 -7.61 -1.02
CA LEU A 104 3.99 -8.05 0.07
C LEU A 104 2.77 -8.78 -0.48
N GLY A 105 2.08 -8.18 -1.47
CA GLY A 105 0.90 -8.79 -2.09
C GLY A 105 1.21 -10.15 -2.71
N LEU A 106 2.36 -10.25 -3.40
CA LEU A 106 2.82 -11.50 -4.00
C LEU A 106 3.12 -12.58 -2.95
N SER A 107 3.75 -12.20 -1.83
CA SER A 107 4.07 -13.15 -0.76
C SER A 107 2.82 -13.76 -0.12
N VAL A 108 1.79 -12.96 0.14
CA VAL A 108 0.52 -13.44 0.72
C VAL A 108 -0.27 -14.25 -0.31
N TRP A 109 -0.31 -13.80 -1.57
CA TRP A 109 -0.96 -14.53 -2.64
C TRP A 109 -0.36 -15.92 -2.84
N TYR A 110 0.97 -16.04 -2.72
CA TYR A 110 1.65 -17.32 -2.77
C TYR A 110 1.23 -18.29 -1.65
N GLU A 111 1.04 -17.79 -0.42
CA GLU A 111 0.49 -18.59 0.69
C GLU A 111 -0.96 -19.02 0.40
N ALA A 112 -1.77 -18.18 -0.25
CA ALA A 112 -3.11 -18.55 -0.69
C ALA A 112 -3.06 -19.75 -1.65
N LEU A 113 -2.17 -19.73 -2.65
CA LEU A 113 -2.02 -20.83 -3.62
C LEU A 113 -1.56 -22.14 -2.98
N ARG A 114 -0.68 -22.06 -1.97
CA ARG A 114 -0.11 -23.23 -1.30
C ARG A 114 -0.93 -23.76 -0.13
N THR A 115 -2.06 -23.12 0.18
CA THR A 115 -2.89 -23.47 1.34
C THR A 115 -3.19 -24.97 1.42
N ARG A 116 -3.56 -25.63 0.30
CA ARG A 116 -3.89 -27.06 0.30
C ARG A 116 -2.75 -27.98 0.72
N SER A 117 -1.50 -27.66 0.39
CA SER A 117 -0.34 -28.51 0.71
C SER A 117 0.30 -28.16 2.05
N THR A 118 0.15 -26.92 2.53
CA THR A 118 0.76 -26.47 3.78
C THR A 118 -0.16 -26.64 4.99
N LEU A 119 -1.48 -26.68 4.81
CA LEU A 119 -2.43 -26.75 5.92
C LEU A 119 -2.35 -28.06 6.72
N GLN A 120 -2.23 -29.20 6.03
CA GLN A 120 -2.15 -30.52 6.67
C GLN A 120 -0.96 -30.66 7.62
N PRO A 121 0.29 -30.31 7.24
CA PRO A 121 1.41 -30.37 8.17
C PRO A 121 1.35 -29.29 9.27
N MET A 122 0.64 -28.17 9.08
CA MET A 122 0.41 -27.19 10.15
C MET A 122 -0.56 -27.74 11.20
N TRP A 123 -1.67 -28.30 10.76
CA TRP A 123 -2.66 -28.94 11.62
C TRP A 123 -2.04 -30.01 12.53
N SER A 124 -1.26 -30.92 11.94
CA SER A 124 -0.73 -32.08 12.66
C SER A 124 0.33 -31.72 13.71
N ARG A 125 0.88 -30.50 13.66
CA ARG A 125 1.88 -30.01 14.61
C ARG A 125 1.28 -29.27 15.81
N GLU A 126 0.01 -28.86 15.72
CA GLU A 126 -0.67 -28.20 16.84
C GLU A 126 -1.04 -29.21 17.94
N THR A 127 -1.24 -28.70 19.16
CA THR A 127 -1.62 -29.53 20.32
C THR A 127 -3.06 -30.06 20.20
N GLY A 128 -3.36 -31.14 20.91
CA GLY A 128 -4.68 -31.78 20.90
C GLY A 128 -5.83 -30.82 21.28
N ASP A 129 -5.59 -29.88 22.19
CA ASP A 129 -6.58 -28.87 22.59
C ASP A 129 -6.94 -27.95 21.43
N ILE A 130 -5.94 -27.44 20.70
CA ILE A 130 -6.13 -26.54 19.56
C ILE A 130 -6.75 -27.26 18.38
N GLN A 131 -6.35 -28.52 18.13
CA GLN A 131 -7.01 -29.38 17.15
C GLN A 131 -8.48 -29.59 17.50
N GLY A 132 -8.82 -29.80 18.78
CA GLY A 132 -10.20 -29.90 19.24
C GLY A 132 -11.01 -28.61 19.02
N LEU A 133 -10.42 -27.44 19.29
CA LEU A 133 -11.05 -26.14 19.01
C LEU A 133 -11.31 -25.93 17.52
N LEU A 134 -10.35 -26.30 16.67
CA LEU A 134 -10.50 -26.16 15.23
C LEU A 134 -11.56 -27.13 14.67
N GLN A 135 -11.61 -28.38 15.15
CA GLN A 135 -12.64 -29.37 14.79
C GLN A 135 -14.03 -28.87 15.19
N LYS A 136 -14.15 -28.22 16.36
CA LYS A 136 -15.40 -27.57 16.78
C LYS A 136 -15.81 -26.42 15.86
N LYS A 137 -14.85 -25.60 15.40
CA LYS A 137 -15.13 -24.43 14.53
C LYS A 137 -15.47 -24.81 13.10
N LYS A 138 -14.75 -25.78 12.53
CA LYS A 138 -14.93 -26.30 11.17
C LYS A 138 -14.99 -27.82 11.23
N PRO A 139 -16.17 -28.39 11.52
CA PRO A 139 -16.33 -29.84 11.60
C PRO A 139 -16.06 -30.47 10.23
N GLY A 140 -15.14 -31.43 10.19
CA GLY A 140 -14.79 -32.19 8.97
C GLY A 140 -13.30 -32.17 8.63
N CYS A 141 -12.98 -32.84 7.50
CA CYS A 141 -11.63 -33.00 6.96
C CYS A 141 -10.95 -31.66 6.59
N ILE A 142 -9.79 -31.73 5.92
CA ILE A 142 -8.95 -30.60 5.51
C ILE A 142 -9.67 -29.58 4.59
N GLY A 143 -10.76 -29.96 3.90
CA GLY A 143 -11.46 -29.13 2.91
C GLY A 143 -11.97 -27.78 3.44
N PRO A 144 -12.94 -27.76 4.39
CA PRO A 144 -13.50 -26.51 4.92
C PRO A 144 -12.47 -25.55 5.54
N MET A 145 -11.37 -26.11 6.06
CA MET A 145 -10.27 -25.30 6.60
C MET A 145 -9.41 -24.71 5.49
N SER A 146 -9.11 -25.48 4.45
CA SER A 146 -8.41 -25.00 3.27
C SER A 146 -9.19 -23.87 2.58
N ASP A 147 -10.51 -23.97 2.50
CA ASP A 147 -11.34 -22.93 1.87
C ASP A 147 -11.32 -21.63 2.68
N TYR A 148 -11.37 -21.73 4.01
CA TYR A 148 -11.23 -20.56 4.88
C TYR A 148 -9.85 -19.91 4.73
N ALA A 149 -8.77 -20.70 4.76
CA ALA A 149 -7.42 -20.19 4.63
C ALA A 149 -7.15 -19.56 3.26
N PHE A 150 -7.67 -20.18 2.19
CA PHE A 150 -7.63 -19.62 0.84
C PHE A 150 -8.35 -18.27 0.76
N SER A 151 -9.57 -18.18 1.31
CA SER A 151 -10.31 -16.91 1.35
C SER A 151 -9.62 -15.85 2.22
N PHE A 152 -9.05 -16.26 3.37
CA PHE A 152 -8.33 -15.35 4.27
C PHE A 152 -7.12 -14.71 3.58
N PHE A 153 -6.20 -15.52 3.04
CA PHE A 153 -5.04 -15.00 2.33
C PHE A 153 -5.44 -14.30 1.01
N GLY A 154 -6.45 -14.83 0.32
CA GLY A 154 -7.03 -14.22 -0.88
C GLY A 154 -7.47 -12.78 -0.62
N ASN A 155 -8.31 -12.54 0.38
CA ASN A 155 -8.81 -11.22 0.73
C ASN A 155 -7.67 -10.24 1.09
N ILE A 156 -6.67 -10.69 1.86
CA ILE A 156 -5.50 -9.85 2.21
C ILE A 156 -4.68 -9.51 0.96
N SER A 157 -4.45 -10.48 0.08
CA SER A 157 -3.71 -10.26 -1.17
C SER A 157 -4.45 -9.28 -2.10
N THR A 158 -5.77 -9.41 -2.25
CA THR A 158 -6.60 -8.50 -3.04
C THR A 158 -6.57 -7.09 -2.50
N ALA A 159 -6.68 -6.91 -1.18
CA ALA A 159 -6.56 -5.60 -0.55
C ALA A 159 -5.17 -4.98 -0.83
N THR A 160 -4.12 -5.78 -0.71
CA THR A 160 -2.74 -5.32 -0.95
C THR A 160 -2.51 -4.93 -2.41
N PHE A 161 -2.99 -5.72 -3.38
CA PHE A 161 -2.92 -5.35 -4.80
C PHE A 161 -3.76 -4.11 -5.14
N GLY A 162 -4.88 -3.89 -4.44
CA GLY A 162 -5.64 -2.65 -4.53
C GLY A 162 -4.82 -1.43 -4.12
N ILE A 163 -4.01 -1.54 -3.06
CA ILE A 163 -3.08 -0.48 -2.64
C ILE A 163 -2.01 -0.24 -3.71
N VAL A 164 -1.43 -1.30 -4.29
CA VAL A 164 -0.46 -1.16 -5.40
C VAL A 164 -1.07 -0.41 -6.59
N ALA A 165 -2.34 -0.64 -6.90
CA ALA A 165 -3.02 0.10 -7.97
C ALA A 165 -3.13 1.59 -7.65
N ILE A 166 -3.38 1.95 -6.38
CA ILE A 166 -3.37 3.35 -5.92
C ILE A 166 -1.96 3.94 -6.03
N ASP A 167 -0.91 3.21 -5.66
CA ASP A 167 0.49 3.62 -5.81
C ASP A 167 0.81 3.96 -7.27
N ALA A 168 0.36 3.10 -8.21
CA ALA A 168 0.54 3.31 -9.64
C ALA A 168 -0.22 4.54 -10.15
N ILE A 169 -1.46 4.75 -9.69
CA ILE A 169 -2.25 5.95 -10.03
C ILE A 169 -1.56 7.22 -9.53
N LEU A 170 -1.08 7.23 -8.29
CA LEU A 170 -0.36 8.37 -7.74
C LEU A 170 0.96 8.64 -8.49
N LEU A 171 1.68 7.59 -8.88
CA LEU A 171 2.88 7.72 -9.71
C LEU A 171 2.57 8.39 -11.06
N LEU A 172 1.46 8.03 -11.71
CA LEU A 172 0.99 8.70 -12.92
C LEU A 172 0.64 10.17 -12.65
N CYS A 173 -0.04 10.48 -11.53
CA CYS A 173 -0.32 11.86 -11.14
C CYS A 173 0.96 12.67 -10.91
N VAL A 174 1.99 12.08 -10.30
CA VAL A 174 3.31 12.70 -10.14
C VAL A 174 3.97 12.97 -11.50
N ALA A 175 3.91 12.04 -12.44
CA ALA A 175 4.43 12.24 -13.79
C ALA A 175 3.70 13.36 -14.53
N MET A 176 2.37 13.43 -14.42
CA MET A 176 1.57 14.52 -14.99
C MET A 176 1.92 15.86 -14.36
N LEU A 177 2.06 15.93 -13.03
CA LEU A 177 2.44 17.14 -12.32
C LEU A 177 3.86 17.59 -12.69
N PHE A 178 4.78 16.64 -12.88
CA PHE A 178 6.14 16.93 -13.34
C PHE A 178 6.14 17.54 -14.74
N LYS A 179 5.34 16.98 -15.65
CA LYS A 179 5.15 17.50 -17.00
C LYS A 179 4.53 18.91 -16.99
N ASP A 180 3.45 19.11 -16.23
CA ASP A 180 2.77 20.41 -16.12
C ASP A 180 3.71 21.52 -15.61
N ARG A 181 4.52 21.25 -14.57
CA ARG A 181 5.50 22.22 -14.06
C ARG A 181 6.59 22.55 -15.08
N LYS A 182 7.05 21.54 -15.83
CA LYS A 182 8.04 21.74 -16.90
C LYS A 182 7.48 22.60 -18.04
N ASP A 183 6.25 22.31 -18.46
CA ASP A 183 5.57 23.05 -19.53
C ASP A 183 5.31 24.51 -19.11
N ARG A 184 4.84 24.77 -17.88
CA ARG A 184 4.68 26.15 -17.34
C ARG A 184 5.98 26.94 -17.34
N THR A 185 7.09 26.32 -16.95
CA THR A 185 8.40 26.99 -16.94
C THR A 185 8.83 27.35 -18.35
N ARG A 186 8.60 26.46 -19.32
CA ARG A 186 8.87 26.72 -20.74
C ARG A 186 8.06 27.91 -21.26
N TYR A 187 6.76 27.98 -20.96
CA TYR A 187 5.92 29.10 -21.41
C TYR A 187 6.37 30.43 -20.83
N ARG A 188 6.73 30.48 -19.54
CA ARG A 188 7.29 31.70 -18.93
C ARG A 188 8.54 32.22 -19.65
N LEU A 189 9.44 31.32 -20.04
CA LEU A 189 10.64 31.69 -20.80
C LEU A 189 10.35 32.15 -22.23
N ILE A 190 9.24 31.69 -22.81
CA ILE A 190 8.78 32.13 -24.13
C ILE A 190 8.21 33.55 -24.03
N ASP A 191 7.35 33.78 -23.03
CA ASP A 191 6.73 35.09 -22.80
C ASP A 191 7.78 36.16 -22.52
N GLU A 192 8.80 35.86 -21.70
CA GLU A 192 9.92 36.76 -21.41
C GLU A 192 10.71 37.13 -22.68
N LYS A 193 10.91 36.18 -23.60
CA LYS A 193 11.57 36.44 -24.90
C LYS A 193 10.73 37.34 -25.81
N TYR A 194 9.41 37.14 -25.86
CA TYR A 194 8.51 37.98 -26.63
C TYR A 194 8.45 39.41 -26.09
N GLU A 195 8.40 39.58 -24.77
CA GLU A 195 8.42 40.90 -24.11
C GLU A 195 9.72 41.67 -24.39
N LEU A 196 10.88 41.00 -24.35
CA LEU A 196 12.16 41.61 -24.68
C LEU A 196 12.25 42.01 -26.16
N GLY A 197 11.70 41.18 -27.06
CA GLY A 197 11.66 41.47 -28.50
C GLY A 197 10.83 42.71 -28.83
N MET A 198 9.66 42.89 -28.20
CA MET A 198 8.82 44.07 -28.41
C MET A 198 9.45 45.36 -27.89
N ARG A 199 10.35 45.28 -26.90
CA ARG A 199 11.02 46.45 -26.33
C ARG A 199 12.18 46.97 -27.21
N GLN A 200 12.58 46.22 -28.23
CA GLN A 200 13.68 46.57 -29.14
C GLN A 200 13.20 47.13 -30.51
N THR A 201 11.89 47.15 -30.77
CA THR A 201 11.26 47.75 -31.96
C THR A 201 10.57 49.05 -31.61
#